data_AF-I9IKF9-F1
#
_entry.id   AF-I9IKF9-F1
#
_cell.length_a   1.000
_cell.length_b   1.000
_cell.length_c   1.000
_cell.angle_alpha   90.00
_cell.angle_beta   90.00
_cell.angle_gamma   90.00
#
_symmetry.space_group_name_H-M   'P 1'
#
loop_
_entity.id
_entity.type
_entity.pdbx_description
1 polymer ?
#
loop_
_entity_poly.entity_id
_entity_poly.type
_entity_poly.pdbx_seq_one_letter_code
_entity_poly.pdbx_strand_id
1 'polypeptide(L)' 'MKAKNIIREVSYKGHIITVFEDGFHQEFVIIDNDESKLYDSIADAKRVIRGEQPYYEIN' A
#
# COMPACT_ATOMS: atom_id res chain seq x y z
N MET A 1 -12.79 10.78 -8.87
CA MET A 1 -12.33 9.71 -7.95
C MET A 1 -12.77 8.39 -8.56
N LYS A 2 -11.82 7.56 -9.02
CA LYS A 2 -12.17 6.15 -9.27
C LYS A 2 -12.53 5.55 -7.91
N ALA A 3 -13.58 4.74 -7.87
CA ALA A 3 -13.94 4.02 -6.66
C ALA A 3 -12.75 3.16 -6.24
N LYS A 4 -12.35 3.27 -4.97
CA LYS A 4 -11.30 2.46 -4.36
C LYS A 4 -11.99 1.49 -3.40
N ASN A 5 -11.79 0.21 -3.61
CA ASN A 5 -12.37 -0.82 -2.75
C ASN A 5 -11.29 -1.33 -1.79
N ILE A 6 -11.46 -1.09 -0.48
CA ILE A 6 -10.52 -1.59 0.51
C ILE A 6 -10.72 -3.10 0.65
N ILE A 7 -9.68 -3.87 0.34
CA ILE A 7 -9.67 -5.33 0.47
C ILE A 7 -9.28 -5.73 1.89
N ARG A 8 -8.26 -5.05 2.43
CA ARG A 8 -7.63 -5.45 3.69
C ARG A 8 -6.88 -4.30 4.34
N GLU A 9 -6.89 -4.25 5.65
CA GLU A 9 -6.02 -3.38 6.45
C GLU A 9 -5.19 -4.19 7.44
N VAL A 10 -3.95 -3.77 7.68
CA VAL A 10 -3.03 -4.41 8.62
C VAL A 10 -2.27 -3.33 9.39
N SER A 11 -2.26 -3.45 10.72
CA SER A 11 -1.41 -2.59 11.56
C SER A 11 0.01 -3.16 11.65
N TYR A 12 1.03 -2.31 11.48
CA TYR A 12 2.43 -2.69 11.62
C TYR A 12 3.28 -1.53 12.15
N LYS A 13 3.96 -1.74 13.29
CA LYS A 13 4.85 -0.74 13.93
C LYS A 13 4.23 0.67 14.10
N GLY A 14 2.93 0.74 14.38
CA GLY A 14 2.21 2.01 14.56
C GLY A 14 1.62 2.60 13.28
N HIS A 15 1.83 1.97 12.13
CA HIS A 15 1.27 2.38 10.84
C HIS A 15 0.10 1.48 10.44
N ILE A 16 -0.81 2.02 9.64
CA ILE A 16 -1.85 1.24 8.96
C ILE A 16 -1.44 1.03 7.51
N ILE A 17 -1.39 -0.24 7.10
CA ILE A 17 -1.13 -0.64 5.73
C ILE A 17 -2.48 -1.06 5.13
N THR A 18 -2.90 -0.37 4.08
CA THR A 18 -4.19 -0.60 3.41
C THR A 18 -3.94 -1.19 2.03
N VAL A 19 -4.54 -2.35 1.76
CA VAL A 19 -4.63 -2.98 0.44
C VAL A 19 -5.97 -2.61 -0.17
N PHE A 20 -5.96 -2.15 -1.41
CA PHE A 20 -7.17 -1.78 -2.13
C PHE A 20 -7.11 -2.15 -3.60
N GLU A 21 -8.29 -2.30 -4.21
CA GLU A 21 -8.44 -2.41 -5.66
C GLU A 21 -8.85 -1.08 -6.26
N ASP A 22 -8.32 -0.79 -7.46
CA ASP A 22 -8.79 0.29 -8.31
C ASP A 22 -9.96 -0.15 -9.23
N GLY A 23 -10.41 0.75 -10.11
CA GLY A 23 -11.51 0.46 -11.05
C GLY A 23 -11.18 -0.56 -12.15
N PHE A 24 -9.96 -1.06 -12.23
CA PHE A 24 -9.53 -2.14 -13.13
C PHE A 24 -9.24 -3.45 -12.37
N HIS A 25 -9.60 -3.54 -11.08
CA HIS A 25 -9.28 -4.67 -10.20
C HIS A 25 -7.77 -4.86 -9.99
N GLN A 26 -6.95 -3.82 -10.19
CA GLN A 26 -5.54 -3.88 -9.83
C GLN A 26 -5.40 -3.60 -8.34
N GLU A 27 -4.69 -4.48 -7.63
CA GLU A 27 -4.39 -4.31 -6.22
C GLU A 27 -3.20 -3.36 -6.01
N PHE A 28 -3.31 -2.49 -5.02
CA PHE A 28 -2.24 -1.63 -4.55
C PHE A 28 -2.21 -1.57 -3.03
N VAL A 29 -1.04 -1.26 -2.50
CA VAL A 29 -0.82 -1.09 -1.06
C VAL A 29 -0.39 0.35 -0.78
N ILE A 30 -0.93 0.94 0.28
CA ILE A 30 -0.52 2.27 0.79
C ILE A 30 -0.27 2.22 2.29
N ILE A 31 0.42 3.23 2.81
CA ILE A 31 0.72 3.40 4.24
C ILE A 31 0.01 4.66 4.72
N ASP A 32 -0.68 4.57 5.86
CA ASP A 32 -1.33 5.70 6.56
C ASP A 32 -2.23 6.56 5.66
N ASN A 33 -2.94 5.91 4.73
CA ASN A 33 -3.78 6.55 3.72
C ASN A 33 -3.06 7.52 2.77
N ASP A 34 -1.72 7.45 2.66
CA ASP A 34 -0.94 8.21 1.69
C ASP A 34 -1.08 7.62 0.28
N GLU A 35 -2.01 8.15 -0.51
CA GLU A 35 -2.24 7.73 -1.90
C GLU A 35 -1.20 8.28 -2.88
N SER A 36 -0.26 9.13 -2.44
CA SER A 36 0.83 9.61 -3.30
C SER A 36 1.92 8.56 -3.54
N LYS A 37 1.93 7.48 -2.75
CA LYS A 37 2.93 6.41 -2.81
C LYS A 37 2.25 5.05 -2.77
N LEU A 38 2.27 4.36 -3.91
CA LEU A 38 1.76 3.01 -4.05
C LEU A 38 2.90 1.99 -3.88
N TYR A 39 2.59 0.88 -3.24
CA TYR A 39 3.47 -0.27 -3.07
C TYR A 39 2.83 -1.52 -3.67
N ASP A 40 3.67 -2.41 -4.19
CA ASP A 40 3.24 -3.66 -4.81
C ASP A 40 2.69 -4.65 -3.79
N SER A 41 3.20 -4.60 -2.55
CA SER A 41 2.85 -5.56 -1.53
C SER A 41 2.93 -4.99 -0.11
N ILE A 42 2.28 -5.69 0.83
CA ILE A 42 2.45 -5.42 2.27
C ILE A 42 3.91 -5.62 2.69
N ALA A 43 4.64 -6.54 2.05
CA ALA A 43 6.05 -6.77 2.35
C ALA A 43 6.89 -5.53 2.02
N ASP A 44 6.64 -4.89 0.87
CA ASP A 44 7.29 -3.64 0.46
C ASP A 44 6.91 -2.48 1.36
N ALA A 45 5.64 -2.33 1.70
CA ALA A 45 5.20 -1.33 2.67
C ALA A 45 5.94 -1.50 4.01
N LYS A 46 6.10 -2.76 4.48
CA LYS A 46 6.86 -3.06 5.70
C LYS A 46 8.36 -2.75 5.56
N ARG A 47 8.96 -2.90 4.38
CA ARG A 47 10.37 -2.51 4.12
C ARG A 47 10.53 -1.00 4.28
N VAL A 48 9.64 -0.22 3.66
CA VAL A 48 9.65 1.25 3.75
C VAL A 48 9.45 1.74 5.19
N ILE A 49 8.54 1.12 5.95
CA ILE A 49 8.38 1.40 7.39
C ILE A 49 9.65 1.10 8.20
N ARG A 50 10.51 0.16 7.75
CA ARG A 50 11.82 -0.12 8.36
C ARG A 50 12.93 0.82 7.87
N GLY A 51 12.65 1.74 6.95
CA GLY A 51 13.65 2.59 6.31
C GLY A 51 14.43 1.89 5.19
N GLU A 52 13.93 0.75 4.69
CA GLU A 52 14.50 0.02 3.56
C GLU A 52 13.82 0.43 2.24
N GLN A 53 14.50 0.27 1.11
CA GLN A 53 13.87 0.41 -0.21
C GLN A 53 12.89 -0.74 -0.48
N PRO A 54 11.76 -0.48 -1.15
CA PRO A 54 10.89 -1.55 -1.64
C PRO A 54 11.61 -2.36 -2.72
N TYR A 55 11.18 -3.59 -2.97
CA TYR A 55 11.72 -4.40 -4.06
C TYR A 55 11.27 -3.91 -5.43
N TYR A 56 10.04 -3.38 -5.50
CA TYR A 56 9.45 -2.85 -6.71
C TYR A 56 9.03 -1.41 -6.49
N GLU A 57 9.41 -0.54 -7.43
CA GLU A 57 8.89 0.82 -7.53
C GLU A 57 7.70 0.82 -8.47
N ILE A 58 6.55 1.29 -7.98
CA ILE A 58 5.38 1.57 -8.81
C ILE A 58 5.51 3.03 -9.25
N ASN A 59 5.70 3.24 -10.55
CA ASN A 59 5.73 4.57 -11.20
C ASN A 59 4.37 4.96 -11.76
#